data_AF-A0A2G9V1M7-F1
#
_entry.id   AF-A0A2G9V1M7-F1
#
_cell.length_a   1.000
_cell.length_b   1.000
_cell.length_c   1.000
_cell.angle_alpha   90.00
_cell.angle_beta   90.00
_cell.angle_gamma   90.00
#
_symmetry.space_group_name_H-M   'P 1'
#
loop_
_entity.id
_entity.type
_entity.pdbx_description
1 polymer ?
#
loop_
_entity_poly.entity_id
_entity_poly.type
_entity_poly.pdbx_seq_one_letter_code
_entity_poly.pdbx_strand_id
1 'polypeptide(L)'
;MVDQNDSERPIEYWISRATDPFIDAEARKQYVQKLCDRVNYEADGALVATGILGHKIVSPDQDEALYSLQVKELSIKLLYSWQRSMRHVEKFKEVYDSLREHNLITADPVIPEEEIMVVQLTTPKLAVFEDEEKARLLKELLNSTNPDDLQAANRLIQTLVKSEDQKIERRHKRADELDHARQLCKRLEEAMMEKTAECLGITPDVIYTEAKMKEATAAFDCKEVIETIE
;
A
#
# COMPACT_ATOMS: atom_id res chain seq x y z
N MET A 1 11.72 -35.91 -3.95
CA MET A 1 11.42 -35.22 -5.23
C MET A 1 10.96 -33.83 -4.87
N VAL A 2 11.85 -32.83 -5.04
CA VAL A 2 11.58 -31.42 -4.73
C VAL A 2 11.16 -30.79 -6.03
N ASP A 3 9.85 -30.62 -6.22
CA ASP A 3 9.27 -30.21 -7.51
C ASP A 3 9.08 -28.69 -7.55
N GLN A 4 9.95 -28.05 -8.33
CA GLN A 4 9.74 -26.91 -9.22
C GLN A 4 8.98 -25.65 -8.72
N ASN A 5 9.74 -24.54 -8.75
CA ASN A 5 9.31 -23.15 -8.96
C ASN A 5 8.23 -22.60 -8.01
N ASP A 6 8.59 -22.39 -6.74
CA ASP A 6 7.75 -21.65 -5.78
C ASP A 6 7.39 -20.22 -6.27
N SER A 7 8.20 -19.61 -7.13
CA SER A 7 8.00 -18.22 -7.61
C SER A 7 6.92 -18.06 -8.69
N GLU A 8 6.45 -19.14 -9.31
CA GLU A 8 5.43 -19.11 -10.39
C GLU A 8 4.04 -19.58 -9.92
N ARG A 9 3.90 -20.02 -8.66
CA ARG A 9 2.63 -20.48 -8.12
C ARG A 9 1.66 -19.30 -7.97
N PRO A 10 0.43 -19.39 -8.49
CA PRO A 10 -0.54 -18.30 -8.44
C PRO A 10 -1.12 -18.15 -7.02
N ILE A 11 -1.74 -17.00 -6.74
CA ILE A 11 -2.26 -16.66 -5.39
C ILE A 11 -3.25 -17.71 -4.88
N GLU A 12 -4.08 -18.27 -5.76
CA GLU A 12 -5.05 -19.34 -5.48
C GLU A 12 -4.39 -20.56 -4.84
N TYR A 13 -3.20 -20.94 -5.32
CA TYR A 13 -2.46 -22.09 -4.80
C TYR A 13 -2.07 -21.86 -3.34
N TRP A 14 -1.50 -20.69 -3.05
CA TRP A 14 -1.05 -20.36 -1.71
C TRP A 14 -2.20 -20.19 -0.73
N ILE A 15 -3.32 -19.60 -1.16
CA ILE A 15 -4.54 -19.52 -0.33
C ILE A 15 -5.07 -20.91 -0.02
N SER A 16 -5.14 -21.80 -1.00
CA SER A 16 -5.64 -23.17 -0.82
C SER A 16 -4.77 -23.95 0.16
N ARG A 17 -3.44 -23.80 0.09
CA ARG A 17 -2.52 -24.42 1.05
C ARG A 17 -2.62 -23.78 2.44
N ALA A 18 -2.70 -22.45 2.53
CA ALA A 18 -2.79 -21.76 3.81
C ALA A 18 -4.10 -22.02 4.57
N THR A 19 -5.17 -22.37 3.84
CA THR A 19 -6.50 -22.68 4.39
C THR A 19 -6.77 -24.18 4.56
N ASP A 20 -5.78 -25.04 4.27
CA ASP A 20 -5.93 -26.49 4.40
C ASP A 20 -6.03 -26.90 5.90
N PRO A 21 -7.10 -27.63 6.31
CA PRO A 21 -7.27 -28.06 7.69
C PRO A 21 -6.28 -29.15 8.12
N PHE A 22 -5.70 -29.90 7.18
CA PHE A 22 -4.86 -31.06 7.47
C PHE A 22 -3.37 -30.74 7.59
N ILE A 23 -2.95 -29.50 7.32
CA ILE A 23 -1.56 -29.07 7.46
C ILE A 23 -1.23 -28.63 8.89
N ASP A 24 0.03 -28.82 9.28
CA ASP A 24 0.53 -28.37 10.57
C ASP A 24 0.65 -26.84 10.66
N ALA A 25 0.66 -26.32 11.88
CA ALA A 25 0.65 -24.87 12.12
C ALA A 25 1.92 -24.16 11.61
N GLU A 26 3.08 -24.83 11.62
CA GLU A 26 4.34 -24.24 11.19
C GLU A 26 4.43 -24.18 9.67
N ALA A 27 4.02 -25.25 8.98
CA ALA A 27 3.84 -25.26 7.53
C ALA A 27 2.79 -24.23 7.09
N ARG A 28 1.67 -24.11 7.83
CA ARG A 28 0.65 -23.09 7.57
C ARG A 28 1.23 -21.69 7.63
N LYS A 29 2.04 -21.40 8.64
CA LYS A 29 2.72 -20.11 8.76
C LYS A 29 3.65 -19.83 7.58
N GLN A 30 4.38 -20.84 7.09
CA GLN A 30 5.22 -20.71 5.90
C GLN A 30 4.40 -20.44 4.63
N TYR A 31 3.24 -21.10 4.46
CA TYR A 31 2.35 -20.86 3.34
C TYR A 31 1.70 -19.48 3.39
N VAL A 32 1.28 -19.02 4.57
CA VAL A 32 0.77 -17.66 4.80
C VAL A 32 1.86 -16.63 4.47
N GLN A 33 3.11 -16.87 4.88
CA GLN A 33 4.20 -15.95 4.54
C GLN A 33 4.41 -15.86 3.02
N LYS A 34 4.48 -17.00 2.32
CA LYS A 34 4.61 -17.03 0.85
C LYS A 34 3.43 -16.39 0.14
N LEU A 35 2.21 -16.58 0.67
CA LEU A 35 1.02 -15.89 0.19
C LEU A 35 1.17 -14.38 0.31
N CYS A 36 1.58 -13.86 1.49
CA CYS A 36 1.79 -12.43 1.71
C CYS A 36 2.83 -11.85 0.75
N ASP A 37 3.96 -12.54 0.57
CA ASP A 37 5.02 -12.12 -0.34
C ASP A 37 4.50 -12.04 -1.77
N ARG A 38 3.68 -13.01 -2.19
CA ARG A 38 3.08 -13.04 -3.54
C ARG A 38 2.02 -11.96 -3.74
N VAL A 39 1.14 -11.75 -2.75
CA VAL A 39 0.11 -10.70 -2.77
C VAL A 39 0.73 -9.31 -2.84
N ASN A 40 1.85 -9.09 -2.16
CA ASN A 40 2.58 -7.82 -2.20
C ASN A 40 3.36 -7.61 -3.51
N TYR A 41 3.70 -8.69 -4.21
CA TYR A 41 4.42 -8.63 -5.48
C TYR A 41 3.50 -8.32 -6.67
N GLU A 42 2.29 -8.89 -6.70
CA GLU A 42 1.33 -8.66 -7.79
C GLU A 42 0.56 -7.34 -7.61
N ALA A 43 0.43 -6.55 -8.68
CA ALA A 43 -0.26 -5.25 -8.63
C ALA A 43 -1.73 -5.36 -8.18
N ASP A 44 -2.43 -6.41 -8.62
CA ASP A 44 -3.81 -6.72 -8.23
C ASP A 44 -3.87 -7.83 -7.17
N GLY A 45 -2.74 -8.22 -6.57
CA GLY A 45 -2.66 -9.38 -5.70
C GLY A 45 -3.59 -9.31 -4.50
N ALA A 46 -3.75 -8.12 -3.91
CA ALA A 46 -4.68 -7.88 -2.81
C ALA A 46 -6.15 -8.03 -3.23
N LEU A 47 -6.52 -7.56 -4.42
CA LEU A 47 -7.86 -7.69 -4.99
C LEU A 47 -8.19 -9.16 -5.27
N VAL A 48 -7.26 -9.88 -5.92
CA VAL A 48 -7.38 -11.31 -6.24
C VAL A 48 -7.51 -12.14 -4.96
N ALA A 49 -6.64 -11.93 -3.98
CA ALA A 49 -6.68 -12.66 -2.72
C ALA A 49 -7.99 -12.43 -1.95
N THR A 50 -8.46 -11.17 -1.91
CA THR A 50 -9.74 -10.83 -1.27
C THR A 50 -10.91 -11.51 -1.95
N GLY A 51 -10.93 -11.55 -3.29
CA GLY A 51 -11.97 -12.25 -4.06
C GLY A 51 -12.02 -13.75 -3.75
N ILE A 52 -10.87 -14.42 -3.77
CA ILE A 52 -10.77 -15.86 -3.51
C ILE A 52 -11.19 -16.19 -2.07
N LEU A 53 -10.73 -15.42 -1.09
CA LEU A 53 -11.12 -15.60 0.31
C LEU A 53 -12.63 -15.36 0.48
N GLY A 54 -13.21 -14.37 -0.21
CA GLY A 54 -14.64 -14.14 -0.23
C GLY A 54 -15.43 -15.37 -0.69
N HIS A 55 -14.98 -16.06 -1.74
CA HIS A 55 -15.60 -17.31 -2.18
C HIS A 55 -15.42 -18.46 -1.17
N LYS A 56 -14.28 -18.54 -0.48
CA LYS A 56 -14.03 -19.55 0.56
C LYS A 56 -14.87 -19.35 1.82
N ILE A 57 -15.24 -18.12 2.18
CA ILE A 57 -16.17 -17.85 3.31
C ILE A 57 -17.54 -18.50 3.11
N VAL A 58 -17.97 -18.64 1.84
CA VAL A 58 -19.27 -19.23 1.48
C VAL A 58 -19.12 -20.70 1.06
N SER A 59 -17.93 -21.30 1.23
CA SER A 59 -17.67 -22.70 0.92
C SER A 59 -18.56 -23.61 1.80
N PRO A 60 -19.13 -24.71 1.25
CA PRO A 60 -19.85 -25.70 2.05
C PRO A 60 -18.95 -26.49 3.00
N ASP A 61 -17.63 -26.39 2.84
CA ASP A 61 -16.64 -26.94 3.77
C ASP A 61 -16.55 -26.07 5.03
N GLN A 62 -16.94 -26.64 6.18
CA GLN A 62 -17.02 -25.94 7.46
C GLN A 62 -15.65 -25.46 7.94
N ASP A 63 -14.57 -26.18 7.62
CA ASP A 63 -13.22 -25.80 8.07
C ASP A 63 -12.67 -24.65 7.21
N GLU A 64 -12.87 -24.69 5.89
CA GLU A 64 -12.47 -23.58 5.00
C GLU A 64 -13.22 -22.28 5.33
N ALA A 65 -14.53 -22.39 5.58
CA ALA A 65 -15.36 -21.27 5.99
C ALA A 65 -14.91 -20.69 7.33
N LEU A 66 -14.56 -21.55 8.31
CA LEU A 66 -14.07 -21.13 9.62
C LEU A 66 -12.75 -20.35 9.53
N TYR A 67 -11.76 -20.85 8.79
CA TYR A 67 -10.49 -20.14 8.61
C TYR A 67 -10.68 -18.81 7.87
N SER A 68 -11.56 -18.78 6.87
CA SER A 68 -11.81 -17.55 6.11
C SER A 68 -12.56 -16.50 6.96
N LEU A 69 -13.43 -16.94 7.86
CA LEU A 69 -14.06 -16.08 8.88
C LEU A 69 -13.05 -15.54 9.90
N GLN A 70 -12.07 -16.35 10.32
CA GLN A 70 -10.98 -15.88 11.18
C GLN A 70 -10.16 -14.79 10.48
N VAL A 71 -9.87 -14.96 9.19
CA VAL A 71 -9.19 -13.93 8.40
C VAL A 71 -10.01 -12.64 8.38
N LYS A 72 -11.32 -12.72 8.15
CA LYS A 72 -12.21 -11.55 8.21
C LYS A 72 -12.14 -10.85 9.57
N GLU A 73 -12.21 -11.59 10.68
CA GLU A 73 -12.15 -11.01 12.02
C GLU A 73 -10.79 -10.32 12.27
N LEU A 74 -9.70 -10.94 11.85
CA LEU A 74 -8.35 -10.35 11.94
C LEU A 74 -8.21 -9.11 11.07
N SER A 75 -8.80 -9.08 9.87
CA SER A 75 -8.81 -7.89 9.01
C SER A 75 -9.54 -6.72 9.66
N ILE A 76 -10.67 -6.97 10.34
CA ILE A 76 -11.41 -5.95 11.09
C ILE A 76 -10.57 -5.43 12.26
N LYS A 77 -9.93 -6.34 13.02
CA LYS A 77 -9.01 -5.97 14.11
C LYS A 77 -7.85 -5.11 13.61
N LEU A 78 -7.25 -5.48 12.49
CA LEU A 78 -6.14 -4.75 11.89
C LEU A 78 -6.55 -3.36 11.39
N LEU A 79 -7.69 -3.26 10.71
CA LEU A 79 -8.25 -1.98 10.26
C LEU A 79 -8.57 -1.06 11.45
N TYR A 80 -9.16 -1.61 12.52
CA TYR A 80 -9.42 -0.88 13.76
C TYR A 80 -8.13 -0.35 14.40
N SER A 81 -7.09 -1.18 14.44
CA SER A 81 -5.75 -0.78 14.90
C SER A 81 -5.16 0.34 14.04
N TRP A 82 -5.20 0.21 12.71
CA TRP A 82 -4.65 1.19 11.77
C TRP A 82 -5.35 2.54 11.85
N GLN A 83 -6.69 2.61 11.92
CA GLN A 83 -7.35 3.90 12.07
C GLN A 83 -6.97 4.62 13.38
N ARG A 84 -6.63 3.88 14.44
CA ARG A 84 -6.21 4.45 15.72
C ARG A 84 -4.75 4.89 15.72
N SER A 85 -3.86 4.09 15.12
CA SER A 85 -2.41 4.34 15.11
C SER A 85 -1.96 5.25 13.95
N MET A 86 -2.63 5.20 12.79
CA MET A 86 -2.31 5.98 11.60
C MET A 86 -3.34 7.09 11.35
N ARG A 87 -3.57 7.97 12.33
CA ARG A 87 -4.58 9.05 12.25
C ARG A 87 -4.36 10.05 11.09
N HIS A 88 -3.16 10.08 10.52
CA HIS A 88 -2.81 10.93 9.38
C HIS A 88 -3.35 10.38 8.04
N VAL A 89 -3.75 9.10 7.99
CA VAL A 89 -4.37 8.50 6.81
C VAL A 89 -5.88 8.37 7.06
N GLU A 90 -6.62 9.42 6.69
CA GLU A 90 -8.08 9.51 6.93
C GLU A 90 -8.86 8.38 6.26
N LYS A 91 -8.34 7.83 5.16
CA LYS A 91 -8.96 6.76 4.38
C LYS A 91 -9.23 5.48 5.18
N PHE A 92 -8.40 5.14 6.17
CA PHE A 92 -8.67 3.97 7.02
C PHE A 92 -9.89 4.18 7.92
N LYS A 93 -10.06 5.40 8.43
CA LYS A 93 -11.22 5.78 9.25
C LYS A 93 -12.49 5.79 8.41
N GLU A 94 -12.44 6.36 7.20
CA GLU A 94 -13.58 6.37 6.26
C GLU A 94 -14.07 4.96 5.93
N VAL A 95 -13.14 4.05 5.61
CA VAL A 95 -13.48 2.64 5.32
C VAL A 95 -14.07 1.97 6.56
N TYR A 96 -13.51 2.18 7.75
CA TYR A 96 -14.04 1.60 8.98
C TYR A 96 -15.46 2.11 9.29
N ASP A 97 -15.67 3.42 9.21
CA ASP A 97 -16.97 4.04 9.48
C ASP A 97 -18.02 3.57 8.46
N SER A 98 -17.67 3.46 7.17
CA SER A 98 -18.55 2.90 6.14
C SER A 98 -18.90 1.42 6.37
N LEU A 99 -17.93 0.59 6.76
CA LEU A 99 -18.18 -0.81 7.11
C LEU A 99 -19.10 -0.96 8.33
N ARG A 100 -19.01 -0.03 9.29
CA ARG A 100 -19.90 0.03 10.44
C ARG A 100 -21.32 0.46 10.04
N GLU A 101 -21.43 1.47 9.18
CA GLU A 101 -22.72 1.97 8.66
C GLU A 101 -23.49 0.88 7.89
N HIS A 102 -22.79 0.09 7.09
CA HIS A 102 -23.36 -1.05 6.37
C HIS A 102 -23.57 -2.31 7.25
N ASN A 103 -23.42 -2.22 8.58
CA ASN A 103 -23.57 -3.32 9.54
C ASN A 103 -22.62 -4.51 9.31
N LEU A 104 -21.54 -4.32 8.56
CA LEU A 104 -20.50 -5.35 8.36
C LEU A 104 -19.59 -5.47 9.58
N ILE A 105 -19.49 -4.41 10.38
CA ILE A 105 -18.86 -4.38 11.70
C ILE A 105 -19.93 -4.07 12.74
N THR A 106 -20.40 -5.10 13.43
CA THR A 106 -21.51 -5.00 14.39
C THR A 106 -21.06 -4.45 15.75
N ALA A 107 -19.81 -4.66 16.13
CA ALA A 107 -19.21 -4.15 17.36
C ALA A 107 -17.71 -3.88 17.16
N ASP A 108 -17.18 -2.89 17.89
CA ASP A 108 -15.75 -2.62 17.89
C ASP A 108 -14.99 -3.83 18.47
N PRO A 109 -13.91 -4.28 17.82
CA PRO A 109 -13.15 -5.43 18.31
C PRO A 109 -12.46 -5.10 19.64
N VAL A 110 -12.51 -6.03 20.59
CA VAL A 110 -11.73 -5.95 21.83
C VAL A 110 -10.28 -6.32 21.49
N ILE A 111 -9.43 -5.30 21.34
CA ILE A 111 -8.00 -5.46 21.12
C ILE A 111 -7.28 -4.93 22.37
N PRO A 112 -6.51 -5.75 23.10
CA PRO A 112 -5.62 -5.27 24.16
C PRO A 112 -4.72 -4.15 23.61
N GLU A 113 -4.51 -3.07 24.36
CA GLU A 113 -3.70 -1.93 23.87
C GLU A 113 -2.26 -2.35 23.50
N GLU A 114 -1.75 -3.44 24.05
CA GLU A 114 -0.45 -4.04 23.74
C GLU A 114 -0.40 -4.76 22.37
N GLU A 115 -1.55 -5.23 21.85
CA GLU A 115 -1.67 -5.94 20.56
C GLU A 115 -2.07 -5.03 19.40
N ILE A 116 -2.49 -3.79 19.69
CA ILE A 116 -2.62 -2.75 18.66
C ILE A 116 -1.25 -2.65 18.02
N MET A 117 -1.18 -2.93 16.72
CA MET A 117 0.05 -2.87 15.95
C MET A 117 0.53 -1.42 16.01
N VAL A 118 1.36 -1.12 17.02
CA VAL A 118 2.28 -0.01 16.99
C VAL A 118 3.13 -0.41 15.81
N VAL A 119 2.89 0.21 14.65
CA VAL A 119 3.88 0.19 13.61
C VAL A 119 5.08 0.83 14.29
N GLN A 120 5.96 -0.01 14.83
CA GLN A 120 7.34 0.31 14.94
C GLN A 120 7.72 0.50 13.47
N LEU A 121 7.47 1.72 12.98
CA LEU A 121 8.37 2.34 12.06
C LEU A 121 9.69 2.10 12.77
N THR A 122 10.46 1.11 12.31
CA THR A 122 11.89 1.25 12.39
C THR A 122 12.11 2.55 11.66
N THR A 123 12.07 3.65 12.41
CA THR A 123 12.43 4.96 11.90
C THR A 123 13.74 4.66 11.22
N PRO A 124 13.84 4.79 9.87
CA PRO A 124 15.13 4.64 9.21
C PRO A 124 16.04 5.55 10.01
N LYS A 125 17.01 4.96 10.74
CA LYS A 125 17.75 5.61 11.83
C LYS A 125 17.97 7.06 11.42
N LEU A 126 17.22 7.95 12.07
CA LEU A 126 17.02 9.30 11.63
C LEU A 126 18.40 9.90 11.33
N ALA A 127 18.71 10.11 10.05
CA ALA A 127 19.85 10.94 9.65
C ALA A 127 19.77 12.33 10.34
N VAL A 128 18.55 12.73 10.74
CA VAL A 128 18.24 13.92 11.54
C VAL A 128 18.97 13.96 12.88
N PHE A 129 19.15 12.83 13.59
CA PHE A 129 19.79 12.83 14.91
C PHE A 129 21.30 13.06 14.83
N GLU A 130 21.97 12.49 13.82
CA GLU A 130 23.40 12.78 13.59
C GLU A 130 23.62 14.25 13.19
N ASP A 131 22.73 14.81 12.37
CA ASP A 131 22.85 16.19 11.89
C ASP A 131 22.63 17.21 13.04
N GLU A 132 21.72 16.94 14.00
CA GLU A 132 21.53 17.78 15.20
C GLU A 132 22.70 17.73 16.18
N GLU A 133 23.28 16.56 16.41
CA GLU A 133 24.42 16.40 17.34
C GLU A 133 25.69 17.07 16.77
N LYS A 134 25.95 16.89 15.47
CA LYS A 134 27.04 17.60 14.76
C LYS A 134 26.83 19.11 14.76
N ALA A 135 25.59 19.59 14.67
CA ALA A 135 25.28 21.01 14.77
C ALA A 135 25.54 21.58 16.18
N ARG A 136 25.21 20.81 17.23
CA ARG A 136 25.54 21.19 18.63
C ARG A 136 27.05 21.23 18.85
N LEU A 137 27.78 20.21 18.43
CA LEU A 137 29.23 20.16 18.55
C LEU A 137 29.90 21.31 17.77
N LEU A 138 29.44 21.58 16.55
CA LEU A 138 29.95 22.71 15.77
C LEU A 138 29.72 24.05 16.48
N LYS A 139 28.55 24.24 17.10
CA LYS A 139 28.23 25.43 17.88
C LYS A 139 29.13 25.59 19.10
N GLU A 140 29.48 24.50 19.77
CA GLU A 140 30.39 24.49 20.92
C GLU A 140 31.83 24.80 20.50
N LEU A 141 32.30 24.20 19.41
CA LEU A 141 33.63 24.46 18.84
C LEU A 141 33.80 25.90 18.34
N LEU A 142 32.76 26.50 17.75
CA LEU A 142 32.77 27.89 17.30
C LEU A 142 32.74 28.91 18.45
N ASN A 143 32.20 28.54 19.61
CA ASN A 143 32.18 29.40 20.80
C ASN A 143 33.49 29.31 21.62
N SER A 144 34.36 28.35 21.32
CA SER A 144 35.67 28.21 21.97
C SER A 144 36.66 29.28 21.49
N THR A 145 37.50 29.77 22.40
CA THR A 145 38.60 30.71 22.08
C THR A 145 39.89 29.97 21.69
N ASN A 146 39.88 28.63 21.74
CA ASN A 146 41.03 27.79 21.42
C ASN A 146 41.23 27.68 19.90
N PRO A 147 42.44 27.98 19.35
CA PRO A 147 42.70 27.85 17.91
C PRO A 147 42.51 26.42 17.36
N ASP A 148 42.75 25.40 18.16
CA ASP A 148 42.58 24.00 17.74
C ASP A 148 41.10 23.63 17.54
N ASP A 149 40.22 24.12 18.42
CA ASP A 149 38.77 23.90 18.35
C ASP A 149 38.18 24.62 17.13
N LEU A 150 38.67 25.83 16.83
CA LEU A 150 38.29 26.56 15.62
C LEU A 150 38.77 25.85 14.34
N GLN A 151 39.93 25.20 14.36
CA GLN A 151 40.38 24.35 13.24
C GLN A 151 39.49 23.11 13.09
N ALA A 152 39.10 22.48 14.20
CA ALA A 152 38.17 21.35 14.18
C ALA A 152 36.80 21.75 13.62
N ALA A 153 36.27 22.91 14.02
CA ALA A 153 35.04 23.49 13.48
C ALA A 153 35.12 23.68 11.95
N ASN A 154 36.22 24.25 11.44
CA ASN A 154 36.40 24.46 10.01
C ASN A 154 36.44 23.15 9.21
N ARG A 155 37.10 22.10 9.74
CA ARG A 155 37.09 20.76 9.12
C ARG A 155 35.70 20.14 9.12
N LEU A 156 34.96 20.31 10.21
CA LEU A 156 33.59 19.82 10.33
C LEU A 156 32.64 20.54 9.36
N ILE A 157 32.73 21.87 9.24
CA ILE A 157 31.96 22.67 8.27
C ILE A 157 32.22 22.18 6.84
N GLN A 158 33.50 22.02 6.46
CA GLN A 158 33.85 21.54 5.12
C GLN A 158 33.26 20.15 4.83
N THR A 159 33.26 19.26 5.82
CA THR A 159 32.70 17.91 5.68
C THR A 159 31.18 17.94 5.55
N LEU A 160 30.51 18.76 6.38
CA LEU A 160 29.06 18.93 6.35
C LEU A 160 28.60 19.51 5.02
N VAL A 161 29.23 20.59 4.55
CA VAL A 161 28.93 21.22 3.25
C VAL A 161 29.09 20.21 2.12
N LYS A 162 30.23 19.53 2.05
CA LYS A 162 30.48 18.53 0.99
C LYS A 162 29.46 17.38 1.02
N SER A 163 29.07 16.94 2.22
CA SER A 163 28.06 15.88 2.36
C SER A 163 26.67 16.35 1.96
N GLU A 164 26.32 17.61 2.25
CA GLU A 164 25.03 18.20 1.92
C GLU A 164 24.92 18.48 0.42
N ASP A 165 25.99 18.97 -0.21
CA ASP A 165 26.06 19.13 -1.67
C ASP A 165 25.83 17.79 -2.39
N GLN A 166 26.44 16.70 -1.90
CA GLN A 166 26.18 15.36 -2.44
C GLN A 166 24.74 14.88 -2.23
N LYS A 167 24.13 15.19 -1.09
CA LYS A 167 22.72 14.86 -0.83
C LYS A 167 21.80 15.65 -1.76
N ILE A 168 22.07 16.94 -1.96
CA ILE A 168 21.34 17.84 -2.86
C ILE A 168 21.43 17.31 -4.30
N GLU A 169 22.63 17.00 -4.78
CA GLU A 169 22.85 16.44 -6.12
C GLU A 169 22.08 15.12 -6.33
N ARG A 170 22.11 14.22 -5.34
CA ARG A 170 21.32 12.97 -5.38
C ARG A 170 19.81 13.21 -5.35
N ARG A 171 19.34 14.28 -4.71
CA ARG A 171 17.92 14.66 -4.72
C ARG A 171 17.54 15.22 -6.09
N HIS A 172 18.36 16.08 -6.67
CA HIS A 172 18.14 16.60 -8.03
C HIS A 172 18.08 15.49 -9.06
N LYS A 173 19.07 14.59 -9.08
CA LYS A 173 19.08 13.47 -10.01
C LYS A 173 17.84 12.58 -9.89
N ARG A 174 17.39 12.28 -8.66
CA ARG A 174 16.15 11.52 -8.44
C ARG A 174 14.90 12.27 -8.88
N ALA A 175 14.86 13.59 -8.70
CA ALA A 175 13.76 14.41 -9.18
C ALA A 175 13.69 14.40 -10.72
N ASP A 176 14.83 14.56 -11.38
CA ASP A 176 14.93 14.52 -12.85
C ASP A 176 14.50 13.15 -13.40
N GLU A 177 14.95 12.05 -12.80
CA GLU A 177 14.55 10.68 -13.17
C GLU A 177 13.03 10.47 -13.00
N LEU A 178 12.44 10.96 -11.91
CA LEU A 178 10.99 10.88 -11.68
C LEU A 178 10.19 11.73 -12.67
N ASP A 179 10.65 12.93 -12.98
CA ASP A 179 9.98 13.79 -13.95
C ASP A 179 10.09 13.22 -15.37
N HIS A 180 11.21 12.61 -15.73
CA HIS A 180 11.33 11.86 -16.98
C HIS A 180 10.36 10.66 -17.02
N ALA A 181 10.26 9.88 -15.94
CA ALA A 181 9.31 8.78 -15.85
C ALA A 181 7.85 9.27 -15.99
N ARG A 182 7.49 10.38 -15.33
CA ARG A 182 6.16 11.00 -15.45
C ARG A 182 5.85 11.41 -16.89
N GLN A 183 6.82 12.01 -17.58
CA GLN A 183 6.68 12.39 -18.99
C GLN A 183 6.48 11.16 -19.89
N LEU A 184 7.21 10.07 -19.63
CA LEU A 184 7.04 8.81 -20.36
C LEU A 184 5.65 8.19 -20.13
N CYS A 185 5.16 8.16 -18.88
CA CYS A 185 3.82 7.69 -18.57
C CYS A 185 2.74 8.52 -19.29
N LYS A 186 2.85 9.85 -19.24
CA LYS A 186 1.91 10.74 -19.93
C LYS A 186 1.87 10.50 -21.44
N ARG A 187 3.03 10.33 -22.09
CA ARG A 187 3.11 10.01 -23.52
C ARG A 187 2.52 8.64 -23.84
N LEU A 188 2.70 7.67 -22.96
CA LEU A 188 2.10 6.35 -23.12
C LEU A 188 0.58 6.42 -23.00
N GLU A 189 0.05 7.16 -22.03
CA GLU A 189 -1.38 7.41 -21.86
C GLU A 189 -1.98 8.10 -23.10
N GLU A 190 -1.33 9.14 -23.62
CA GLU A 190 -1.74 9.82 -24.86
C GLU A 190 -1.77 8.85 -26.06
N ALA A 191 -0.72 8.04 -26.24
CA ALA A 191 -0.66 7.06 -27.33
C ALA A 191 -1.70 5.94 -27.18
N MET A 192 -1.97 5.49 -25.95
CA MET A 192 -3.03 4.52 -25.67
C MET A 192 -4.41 5.10 -25.96
N MET A 193 -4.66 6.36 -25.57
CA MET A 193 -5.91 7.06 -25.88
C MET A 193 -6.10 7.23 -27.39
N GLU A 194 -5.05 7.64 -28.13
CA GLU A 194 -5.08 7.79 -29.59
C GLU A 194 -5.37 6.44 -30.26
N LYS A 195 -4.66 5.37 -29.89
CA LYS A 195 -4.92 4.02 -30.42
C LYS A 195 -6.33 3.52 -30.11
N THR A 196 -6.83 3.80 -28.91
CA THR A 196 -8.18 3.40 -28.50
C THR A 196 -9.25 4.16 -29.31
N ALA A 197 -9.05 5.46 -29.54
CA ALA A 197 -9.92 6.26 -30.39
C ALA A 197 -9.93 5.77 -31.85
N GLU A 198 -8.76 5.43 -32.41
CA GLU A 198 -8.64 4.82 -33.73
C GLU A 198 -9.37 3.47 -33.82
N CYS A 199 -9.17 2.58 -32.83
CA CYS A 199 -9.83 1.27 -32.78
C CYS A 199 -11.36 1.36 -32.65
N LEU A 200 -11.86 2.41 -31.98
CA LEU A 200 -13.29 2.67 -31.82
C LEU A 200 -13.89 3.52 -32.97
N GLY A 201 -13.08 3.93 -33.95
CA GLY A 201 -13.52 4.75 -35.09
C GLY A 201 -13.96 6.16 -34.71
N ILE A 202 -13.50 6.67 -33.56
CA ILE A 202 -13.87 7.99 -33.03
C ILE A 202 -12.88 9.00 -33.61
N THR A 203 -13.24 9.68 -34.70
CA THR A 203 -12.48 10.82 -35.22
C THR A 203 -12.63 12.05 -34.30
N PRO A 204 -11.69 13.02 -34.34
CA PRO A 204 -11.69 14.20 -33.46
C PRO A 204 -12.96 15.06 -33.48
N ASP A 205 -13.84 14.91 -34.49
CA ASP A 205 -15.16 15.57 -34.55
C ASP A 205 -16.15 15.03 -33.50
N VAL A 206 -15.82 13.93 -32.82
CA VAL A 206 -16.62 13.36 -31.72
C VAL A 206 -15.86 13.46 -30.41
N ILE A 207 -15.25 14.61 -30.14
CA ILE A 207 -14.70 14.94 -28.82
C ILE A 207 -15.69 15.87 -28.10
N TYR A 208 -16.37 15.24 -27.13
CA TYR A 208 -16.93 15.84 -25.93
C TYR A 208 -18.13 16.78 -26.12
N THR A 209 -19.31 16.22 -25.84
CA THR A 209 -20.15 16.89 -24.85
C THR A 209 -20.27 15.96 -23.65
N GLU A 210 -19.67 16.36 -22.53
CA GLU A 210 -19.88 15.75 -21.19
C GLU A 210 -21.38 15.57 -20.86
N ALA A 211 -22.28 16.23 -21.59
CA ALA A 211 -23.72 16.07 -21.53
C ALA A 211 -24.21 14.64 -21.84
N LYS A 212 -23.62 13.93 -22.81
CA LYS A 212 -24.11 12.59 -23.21
C LYS A 212 -23.70 11.46 -22.27
N MET A 213 -22.57 11.57 -21.58
CA MET A 213 -22.17 10.58 -20.57
C MET A 213 -23.06 10.68 -19.32
N LYS A 214 -23.50 11.89 -18.92
CA LYS A 214 -24.47 12.06 -17.82
C LYS A 214 -25.86 11.48 -18.16
N GLU A 215 -26.33 11.59 -19.40
CA GLU A 215 -27.58 10.92 -19.82
C GLU A 215 -27.44 9.39 -19.84
N ALA A 216 -26.30 8.85 -20.28
CA ALA A 216 -26.05 7.41 -20.28
C ALA A 216 -25.90 6.81 -18.88
N THR A 217 -25.37 7.58 -17.92
CA THR A 217 -25.23 7.14 -16.52
C THR A 217 -26.57 7.25 -15.78
N ALA A 218 -27.41 8.24 -16.11
CA ALA A 218 -28.76 8.36 -15.55
C ALA A 218 -29.75 7.31 -16.11
N ALA A 219 -29.55 6.82 -17.34
CA ALA A 219 -30.35 5.74 -17.92
C ALA A 219 -30.05 4.36 -17.30
N PHE A 220 -28.89 4.21 -16.64
CA PHE A 220 -28.50 2.97 -15.98
C PHE A 220 -28.94 2.89 -14.51
N ASP A 221 -29.55 3.95 -13.98
CA ASP A 221 -29.98 4.02 -12.58
C ASP A 221 -31.44 3.54 -12.39
N CYS A 222 -31.56 2.33 -11.82
CA CYS A 222 -32.62 1.90 -10.90
C CYS A 222 -34.09 1.75 -11.38
N LYS A 223 -34.39 1.20 -12.57
CA LYS A 223 -35.77 0.69 -12.82
C LYS A 223 -35.96 -0.63 -13.55
N GLU A 224 -35.00 -1.13 -14.34
CA GLU A 224 -35.23 -2.38 -15.11
C GLU A 224 -34.74 -3.67 -14.44
N VAL A 225 -33.96 -3.61 -13.36
CA VAL A 225 -33.43 -4.84 -12.71
C VAL A 225 -34.40 -5.44 -11.67
N ILE A 226 -35.46 -4.72 -11.27
CA ILE A 226 -36.40 -5.20 -10.24
C ILE A 226 -37.65 -5.91 -10.82
N GLU A 227 -37.97 -5.80 -12.12
CA GLU A 227 -39.19 -6.43 -12.70
C GLU A 227 -38.95 -7.78 -13.42
N THR A 228 -37.79 -8.42 -13.27
CA THR A 228 -37.54 -9.75 -13.90
C THR A 228 -37.33 -10.89 -12.90
N ILE A 229 -37.75 -10.72 -11.63
CA ILE A 229 -37.76 -11.80 -10.62
C ILE A 229 -39.10 -11.84 -9.85
N GLU A 230 -40.21 -11.83 -10.57
CA GLU A 230 -41.50 -12.42 -10.17
C GLU A 230 -42.03 -13.30 -11.31
#